data_AF-A0A6G3TN88-F1
#
_entry.id   AF-A0A6G3TN88-F1
#
_cell.length_a   1.000
_cell.length_b   1.000
_cell.length_c   1.000
_cell.angle_alpha   90.00
_cell.angle_beta   90.00
_cell.angle_gamma   90.00
#
_symmetry.space_group_name_H-M   'P 1'
#
loop_
_entity.id
_entity.type
_entity.pdbx_description
1 polymer ?
#
loop_
_entity_poly.entity_id
_entity_poly.type
_entity_poly.pdbx_seq_one_letter_code
_entity_poly.pdbx_strand_id
1 'polypeptide(L)' 'AGGGALAGEMIRVNHYGPDATRGAVQGCLAALGAALAERGVKADPEAARRAAEEAWERPTGPGLLEG' A
#
# COMPACT_ATOMS: atom_id res chain seq x y z
N ALA A 1 -2.38 2.75 -15.25
CA ALA A 1 -3.20 3.07 -14.06
C ALA A 1 -2.55 4.24 -13.34
N GLY A 2 -3.24 5.37 -13.18
CA GLY A 2 -2.69 6.64 -12.67
C GLY A 2 -2.80 7.84 -13.62
N GLY A 3 -3.35 7.65 -14.81
CA GLY A 3 -3.78 8.74 -15.70
C GLY A 3 -5.28 8.95 -15.63
N GLY A 4 -5.74 10.09 -16.13
CA GLY A 4 -7.14 10.49 -16.15
C GLY A 4 -7.43 11.68 -15.23
N ALA A 5 -8.71 11.98 -15.05
CA ALA A 5 -9.19 13.20 -14.38
C ALA A 5 -8.64 13.42 -12.95
N LEU A 6 -8.16 12.37 -12.28
CA LEU A 6 -7.65 12.40 -10.90
C LEU A 6 -6.12 12.31 -10.78
N ALA A 7 -5.38 12.42 -11.89
CA ALA A 7 -3.93 12.26 -11.88
C ALA A 7 -3.19 13.26 -10.98
N GLY A 8 -3.73 14.47 -10.81
CA GLY A 8 -3.16 15.48 -9.92
C GLY A 8 -3.56 15.35 -8.45
N GLU A 9 -4.56 14.51 -8.14
CA GLU A 9 -5.17 14.43 -6.81
C GLU A 9 -4.83 13.13 -6.07
N MET A 10 -4.15 12.19 -6.74
CA MET A 10 -3.84 10.88 -6.16
C MET A 10 -2.33 10.66 -5.97
N ILE A 11 -1.99 10.12 -4.82
CA ILE A 11 -0.69 9.50 -4.58
C ILE A 11 -0.84 8.01 -4.90
N ARG A 12 -0.04 7.50 -5.84
CA ARG A 12 0.04 6.07 -6.15
C ARG A 12 1.32 5.48 -5.61
N VAL A 13 1.17 4.44 -4.81
CA VAL A 13 2.29 3.62 -4.35
C VAL A 13 2.13 2.25 -4.95
N ASN A 14 2.96 1.95 -5.94
CA ASN A 14 3.03 0.66 -6.57
C ASN A 14 4.28 -0.08 -6.06
N HIS A 15 4.16 -1.36 -5.73
CA HIS A 15 5.29 -2.21 -5.38
C HIS A 15 5.43 -3.32 -6.43
N TYR A 16 6.57 -3.37 -7.11
CA TYR A 16 6.87 -4.37 -8.13
C TYR A 16 8.32 -4.83 -8.04
N GLY A 17 8.57 -6.05 -8.51
CA GLY A 17 9.92 -6.60 -8.59
C GLY A 17 10.46 -7.09 -7.24
N PRO A 18 11.74 -7.50 -7.20
CA PRO A 18 12.35 -8.14 -6.03
C PRO A 18 12.41 -7.24 -4.79
N ASP A 19 12.39 -5.92 -4.97
CA ASP A 19 12.45 -4.96 -3.87
C ASP A 19 11.08 -4.66 -3.23
N ALA A 20 9.99 -5.24 -3.77
CA ALA A 20 8.63 -5.20 -3.20
C ALA A 20 8.51 -6.09 -1.94
N THR A 21 9.48 -5.98 -1.04
CA THR A 21 9.56 -6.77 0.18
C THR A 21 8.50 -6.32 1.19
N ARG A 22 8.16 -7.21 2.12
CA ARG A 22 7.32 -6.90 3.29
C ARG A 22 7.83 -5.67 4.05
N GLY A 23 9.14 -5.62 4.26
CA GLY A 23 9.79 -4.48 4.93
C GLY A 23 9.64 -3.16 4.16
N ALA A 24 9.76 -3.18 2.83
CA ALA A 24 9.55 -2.00 2.00
C ALA A 24 8.10 -1.47 2.09
N VAL A 25 7.11 -2.37 2.06
CA VAL A 25 5.69 -1.97 2.22
C VAL A 25 5.45 -1.38 3.61
N GLN A 26 5.95 -2.04 4.67
CA GLN A 26 5.80 -1.54 6.04
C GLN A 26 6.46 -0.17 6.23
N GLY A 27 7.67 0.01 5.72
CA GLY A 27 8.38 1.30 5.74
C GLY A 27 7.65 2.39 4.97
N CYS A 28 7.09 2.06 3.80
CA CYS A 28 6.31 3.00 3.01
C CYS A 28 5.02 3.45 3.73
N LEU A 29 4.28 2.52 4.34
CA LEU A 29 3.08 2.84 5.12
C LEU A 29 3.38 3.75 6.31
N ALA A 30 4.50 3.48 7.01
CA ALA A 30 4.94 4.34 8.11
C ALA A 30 5.28 5.76 7.64
N ALA A 31 6.05 5.89 6.56
CA ALA A 31 6.43 7.20 6.01
C ALA A 31 5.22 7.98 5.48
N LEU A 32 4.30 7.31 4.78
CA LEU A 32 3.08 7.94 4.29
C LEU A 32 2.16 8.38 5.43
N GLY A 33 2.00 7.54 6.46
CA GLY A 33 1.23 7.88 7.65
C GLY A 33 1.77 9.12 8.37
N ALA A 34 3.09 9.21 8.53
CA ALA A 34 3.75 10.38 9.10
C ALA A 34 3.49 11.65 8.26
N ALA A 35 3.67 11.57 6.94
CA ALA A 35 3.42 12.69 6.03
C ALA A 35 1.95 13.15 6.05
N LEU A 36 0.99 12.23 6.16
CA LEU A 36 -0.44 12.58 6.30
C LEU A 36 -0.72 13.29 7.63
N ALA A 37 -0.14 12.79 8.73
CA ALA A 37 -0.28 13.39 10.05
C ALA A 37 0.29 14.82 10.11
N GLU A 38 1.47 15.04 9.52
CA GLU A 38 2.07 16.38 9.39
C GLU A 38 1.17 17.37 8.63
N ARG A 39 0.32 16.87 7.74
CA ARG A 39 -0.64 17.68 6.96
C ARG A 39 -2.01 17.80 7.64
N GLY A 40 -2.16 17.29 8.86
CA GLY A 40 -3.42 17.30 9.60
C GLY A 40 -4.48 16.35 9.02
N VAL A 41 -4.08 15.43 8.14
CA VAL A 41 -4.98 14.42 7.58
C VAL A 41 -5.10 13.28 8.56
N LYS A 42 -6.33 12.95 8.96
CA LYS A 42 -6.59 11.80 9.83
C LYS A 42 -6.29 10.50 9.08
N ALA A 43 -5.29 9.77 9.56
CA ALA A 43 -4.94 8.43 9.09
C ALA A 43 -4.79 7.49 10.30
N ASP A 44 -4.88 6.18 10.06
CA ASP A 44 -4.58 5.13 11.05
C ASP A 44 -3.41 4.27 10.53
N PRO A 45 -2.15 4.68 10.78
CA PRO A 45 -0.99 3.95 10.29
C PRO A 45 -0.89 2.55 10.88
N GLU A 46 -1.30 2.35 12.12
CA GLU A 46 -1.24 1.04 12.78
C GLU A 46 -2.25 0.07 12.18
N ALA A 47 -3.48 0.51 11.91
CA ALA A 47 -4.45 -0.32 11.18
C ALA A 47 -3.97 -0.64 9.76
N ALA A 48 -3.36 0.31 9.06
CA ALA A 48 -2.81 0.08 7.72
C ALA A 48 -1.71 -0.98 7.73
N ARG A 49 -0.79 -0.91 8.70
CA ARG A 49 0.28 -1.90 8.88
C ARG A 49 -0.26 -3.28 9.20
N ARG A 50 -1.23 -3.39 10.13
CA ARG A 50 -1.89 -4.67 10.44
C ARG A 50 -2.57 -5.29 9.22
N ALA A 51 -3.31 -4.48 8.46
CA ALA A 51 -3.98 -4.95 7.24
C ALA A 51 -2.98 -5.44 6.19
N ALA A 52 -1.83 -4.78 6.06
CA ALA A 52 -0.77 -5.23 5.17
C ALA A 52 -0.16 -6.57 5.64
N GLU A 53 0.02 -6.76 6.95
CA GLU A 53 0.48 -8.04 7.49
C GLU A 53 -0.52 -9.17 7.23
N GLU A 54 -1.80 -8.94 7.51
CA GLU A 54 -2.85 -9.92 7.26
C GLU A 54 -2.96 -10.30 5.77
N ALA A 55 -2.72 -9.35 4.86
CA ALA A 55 -2.72 -9.62 3.43
C ALA A 55 -1.55 -10.51 3.00
N TRP A 56 -0.40 -10.41 3.69
CA TRP A 56 0.77 -11.26 3.42
C TRP A 56 0.58 -12.70 3.90
N GLU A 57 -0.06 -12.87 5.05
CA GLU A 57 -0.32 -14.20 5.63
C GLU A 57 -1.53 -14.89 5.01
N ARG A 58 -2.36 -14.15 4.25
CA ARG A 58 -3.51 -14.73 3.56
C ARG A 58 -3.03 -15.69 2.48
N PRO A 59 -3.54 -16.93 2.44
CA PRO A 59 -3.30 -17.82 1.32
C PRO A 59 -3.72 -17.11 0.03
N THR A 60 -2.83 -17.04 -0.96
CA THR A 60 -3.26 -16.66 -2.30
C THR A 60 -4.29 -17.69 -2.74
N GLY A 61 -5.54 -17.26 -2.97
CA GLY A 61 -6.57 -18.12 -3.56
C GLY A 61 -6.10 -18.68 -4.91
N PRO A 62 -6.83 -19.65 -5.50
CA PRO A 62 -6.44 -20.22 -6.79
C PRO A 62 -6.19 -19.07 -7.76
N GLY A 63 -4.92 -18.95 -8.20
CA GLY A 63 -4.52 -17.92 -9.14
C GLY A 63 -5.40 -18.01 -10.37
N LEU A 64 -5.66 -16.88 -11.02
CA LEU A 64 -6.36 -16.78 -12.30
C LEU A 64 -5.54 -17.43 -13.44
N LEU A 65 -5.25 -18.72 -13.30
CA LEU A 65 -4.63 -19.60 -14.27
C LEU A 65 -5.65 -20.65 -14.71
N GLU A 66 -6.83 -20.22 -15.14
CA GLU A 66 -7.64 -20.98 -16.10
C GLU A 66 -8.31 -19.96 -17.05
N GLY A 67 -7.82 -19.98 -18.30
CA GLY A 67 -8.25 -19.17 -19.43
C GLY A 67 -7.49 -19.63 -20.67
#